data_AF-A0A7Y3I706-F1
#
_entry.id   AF-A0A7Y3I706-F1
#
_cell.length_a   1.000
_cell.length_b   1.000
_cell.length_c   1.000
_cell.angle_alpha   90.00
_cell.angle_beta   90.00
_cell.angle_gamma   90.00
#
_symmetry.space_group_name_H-M   'P 1'
#
loop_
_entity.id
_entity.type
_entity.pdbx_description
1 polymer ?
#
loop_
_entity_poly.entity_id
_entity_poly.type
_entity_poly.pdbx_seq_one_letter_code
_entity_poly.pdbx_strand_id
1 'polypeptide(L)'
;MKDLHTVVEEHYQWASREDYRIPLGWRFFDEATSGGIALGEVLMMLAYSGVGKTWWACNVAINNPQVPVVFFSLEMQGRALAQRLAAVAY
;
A
#
# COMPACT_ATOMS: atom_id res chain seq x y z
N MET A 1 -4.88 31.91 -7.39
CA MET A 1 -5.52 30.65 -7.00
C MET A 1 -5.92 29.97 -8.31
N LYS A 2 -5.51 28.71 -8.57
CA LYS A 2 -5.88 28.01 -9.82
C LYS A 2 -7.39 27.75 -9.83
N ASP A 3 -8.00 27.72 -11.01
CA ASP A 3 -9.39 27.31 -11.14
C ASP A 3 -9.54 25.79 -10.90
N LEU A 4 -10.74 25.36 -10.51
CA LEU A 4 -10.99 23.97 -10.15
C LEU A 4 -10.82 23.02 -11.34
N HIS A 5 -11.16 23.45 -12.56
CA HIS A 5 -11.02 22.59 -13.74
C HIS A 5 -9.55 22.28 -14.04
N THR A 6 -8.68 23.28 -13.93
CA THR A 6 -7.22 23.08 -14.06
C THR A 6 -6.69 22.14 -12.98
N VAL A 7 -7.14 22.27 -11.72
CA VAL A 7 -6.72 21.36 -10.63
C VAL A 7 -7.20 19.92 -10.86
N VAL A 8 -8.43 19.76 -11.35
CA VAL A 8 -8.98 18.43 -11.69
C VAL A 8 -8.19 17.81 -12.84
N GLU A 9 -7.87 18.58 -13.89
CA GLU A 9 -7.06 18.09 -15.00
C GLU A 9 -5.66 17.70 -14.53
N GLU A 10 -5.00 18.52 -13.71
CA GLU A 10 -3.70 18.18 -13.11
C GLU A 10 -3.76 16.88 -12.29
N HIS A 11 -4.83 16.68 -11.52
CA HIS A 11 -5.03 15.43 -10.78
C HIS A 11 -5.26 14.23 -11.71
N TYR A 12 -6.07 14.38 -12.76
CA TYR A 12 -6.28 13.31 -13.74
C TYR A 12 -4.99 12.93 -14.44
N GLN A 13 -4.20 13.92 -14.88
CA GLN A 13 -2.91 13.69 -15.51
C GLN A 13 -1.94 13.02 -14.52
N TRP A 14 -1.91 13.43 -13.26
CA TRP A 14 -1.09 12.75 -12.24
C TRP A 14 -1.58 11.31 -11.97
N ALA A 15 -2.89 11.10 -11.88
CA ALA A 15 -3.48 9.79 -11.59
C ALA A 15 -3.32 8.79 -12.74
N SER A 16 -3.29 9.28 -13.98
CA SER A 16 -3.13 8.48 -15.20
C SER A 16 -1.69 8.20 -15.58
N ARG A 17 -0.71 8.79 -14.88
CA ARG A 17 0.70 8.46 -15.10
C ARG A 17 0.95 6.99 -14.78
N GLU A 18 1.62 6.31 -15.70
CA GLU A 18 2.19 4.97 -15.51
C GLU A 18 3.42 4.97 -14.59
N ASP A 19 3.56 5.97 -13.72
CA ASP A 19 4.63 6.00 -12.72
C ASP A 19 4.66 4.67 -11.93
N TYR A 20 5.82 4.31 -11.38
CA TYR A 20 6.03 3.07 -10.64
C TYR A 20 5.15 3.00 -9.37
N ARG A 21 3.91 2.50 -9.53
CA ARG A 21 2.99 2.20 -8.43
C ARG A 21 3.32 0.83 -7.84
N ILE A 22 3.23 0.73 -6.51
CA ILE A 22 3.39 -0.54 -5.80
C ILE A 22 2.00 -1.16 -5.64
N PRO A 23 1.66 -2.25 -6.36
CA PRO A 23 0.36 -2.91 -6.22
C PRO A 23 0.18 -3.46 -4.81
N LEU A 24 -1.07 -3.54 -4.36
CA LEU A 24 -1.43 -4.12 -3.07
C LEU A 24 -1.53 -5.66 -3.17
N GLY A 25 -1.71 -6.18 -4.38
CA GLY A 25 -1.65 -7.61 -4.70
C GLY A 25 -3.00 -8.32 -4.65
N TRP A 26 -4.09 -7.56 -4.57
CA TRP A 26 -5.42 -8.06 -4.84
C TRP A 26 -6.11 -7.13 -5.83
N ARG A 27 -6.68 -7.74 -6.87
CA ARG A 27 -7.40 -7.03 -7.93
C ARG A 27 -8.40 -5.99 -7.40
N PHE A 28 -9.18 -6.34 -6.37
CA PHE A 28 -10.14 -5.42 -5.76
C PHE A 28 -9.51 -4.12 -5.27
N PHE A 29 -8.36 -4.21 -4.59
CA PHE A 29 -7.67 -3.03 -4.07
C PHE A 29 -6.90 -2.30 -5.17
N ASP A 30 -6.27 -3.03 -6.08
CA ASP A 30 -5.49 -2.46 -7.18
C ASP A 30 -6.39 -1.68 -8.14
N GLU A 31 -7.57 -2.19 -8.48
CA GLU A 31 -8.56 -1.45 -9.28
C GLU A 31 -9.06 -0.19 -8.55
N ALA A 32 -9.30 -0.28 -7.24
CA ALA A 32 -9.76 0.86 -6.44
C ALA A 32 -8.69 1.94 -6.21
N THR A 33 -7.41 1.60 -6.39
CA THR A 33 -6.26 2.49 -6.18
C THR A 33 -5.51 2.82 -7.47
N SER A 34 -6.10 2.50 -8.62
CA SER A 34 -5.50 2.72 -9.94
C SER A 34 -4.11 2.08 -10.08
N GLY A 35 -3.93 0.86 -9.58
CA GLY A 35 -2.68 0.08 -9.66
C GLY A 35 -1.81 0.13 -8.40
N GLY A 36 -2.32 0.66 -7.28
CA GLY A 36 -1.65 0.65 -5.99
C GLY A 36 -1.11 2.01 -5.57
N ILE A 37 -0.07 2.00 -4.73
CA ILE A 37 0.47 3.19 -4.07
C ILE A 37 1.50 3.87 -5.00
N ALA A 38 1.27 5.13 -5.40
CA ALA A 38 2.24 5.86 -6.22
C ALA A 38 3.40 6.42 -5.39
N LEU A 39 4.49 6.76 -6.09
CA LEU A 39 5.66 7.35 -5.47
C LEU A 39 5.32 8.68 -4.78
N GLY A 40 5.69 8.81 -3.51
CA GLY A 40 5.43 10.01 -2.71
C GLY A 40 4.04 10.06 -2.05
N GLU A 41 3.20 9.04 -2.28
CA GLU A 41 1.91 8.94 -1.63
C GLU A 41 1.96 8.24 -0.27
N VAL A 42 0.92 8.48 0.52
CA VAL A 42 0.68 7.79 1.79
C VAL A 42 -0.66 7.08 1.71
N LEU A 43 -0.63 5.75 1.80
CA LEU A 43 -1.83 4.93 1.95
C LEU A 43 -2.09 4.65 3.44
N MET A 44 -3.33 4.82 3.87
CA MET A 44 -3.72 4.57 5.27
C MET A 44 -4.74 3.43 5.35
N MET A 45 -4.37 2.36 6.05
CA MET A 45 -5.30 1.28 6.41
C MET A 45 -5.91 1.53 7.80
N LEU A 46 -7.17 1.95 7.82
CA LEU A 46 -7.94 2.17 9.03
C LEU A 46 -8.90 1.02 9.27
N ALA A 47 -8.79 0.38 10.43
CA ALA A 47 -9.72 -0.66 10.84
C ALA A 47 -9.65 -0.91 12.37
N TYR A 48 -10.68 -1.53 12.94
CA TYR A 48 -10.74 -1.87 14.37
C TYR A 48 -9.62 -2.84 14.80
N SER A 49 -9.40 -2.99 16.11
CA SER A 49 -8.47 -4.00 16.62
C SER A 49 -8.92 -5.42 16.23
N GLY A 50 -7.98 -6.33 16.02
CA GLY A 50 -8.27 -7.73 15.69
C GLY A 50 -8.66 -8.04 14.23
N VAL A 51 -9.02 -7.06 13.41
CA VAL A 51 -9.46 -7.28 12.01
C VAL A 51 -8.34 -7.67 11.02
N GLY A 52 -7.07 -7.69 11.46
CA GLY A 52 -5.96 -8.16 10.62
C GLY A 52 -5.19 -7.09 9.85
N LYS A 53 -5.20 -5.82 10.27
CA LYS A 53 -4.40 -4.73 9.65
C LYS A 53 -2.93 -5.10 9.44
N THR A 54 -2.30 -5.73 10.44
CA THR A 54 -0.90 -6.16 10.34
C THR A 54 -0.73 -7.30 9.34
N TRP A 55 -1.67 -8.25 9.28
CA TRP A 55 -1.64 -9.34 8.31
C TRP A 55 -1.77 -8.82 6.88
N TRP A 56 -2.66 -7.85 6.67
CA TRP A 56 -2.79 -7.18 5.39
C TRP A 56 -1.48 -6.47 4.99
N ALA A 57 -0.86 -5.72 5.89
CA ALA A 57 0.42 -5.05 5.60
C ALA A 57 1.55 -6.04 5.29
N CYS A 58 1.62 -7.19 5.99
CA CYS A 58 2.55 -8.26 5.65
C CYS A 58 2.32 -8.82 4.24
N ASN A 59 1.06 -9.04 3.86
CA ASN A 59 0.72 -9.52 2.52
C ASN A 59 1.11 -8.52 1.43
N VAL A 60 0.87 -7.21 1.63
CA VAL A 60 1.31 -6.18 0.66
C VAL A 60 2.83 -6.26 0.43
N ALA A 61 3.62 -6.49 1.48
CA ALA A 61 5.06 -6.67 1.33
C ALA A 61 5.42 -7.96 0.56
N ILE A 62 4.79 -9.09 0.89
CA ILE A 62 5.05 -10.38 0.24
C ILE A 62 4.59 -10.40 -1.23
N ASN A 63 3.52 -9.67 -1.57
CA ASN A 63 3.03 -9.52 -2.94
C ASN A 63 3.99 -8.71 -3.82
N ASN A 64 4.99 -8.04 -3.24
CA ASN A 64 5.96 -7.20 -3.93
C ASN A 64 7.41 -7.58 -3.58
N PRO A 65 7.84 -8.82 -3.87
CA PRO A 65 9.15 -9.33 -3.41
C PRO A 65 10.34 -8.55 -3.98
N GLN A 66 10.17 -7.88 -5.13
CA GLN A 66 11.18 -7.01 -5.75
C GLN A 66 11.33 -5.64 -5.06
N VAL A 67 10.40 -5.24 -4.20
CA VAL A 67 10.42 -3.94 -3.53
C VAL A 67 11.07 -4.10 -2.14
N PRO A 68 12.16 -3.38 -1.84
CA PRO A 68 12.71 -3.37 -0.48
C PRO A 68 11.72 -2.72 0.49
N VAL A 69 11.20 -3.51 1.44
CA VAL A 69 10.22 -3.05 2.44
C VAL A 69 10.85 -2.90 3.82
N VAL A 70 10.56 -1.78 4.49
CA VAL A 70 10.92 -1.53 5.89
C VAL A 70 9.66 -1.52 6.74
N PHE A 71 9.64 -2.32 7.81
CA PHE A 71 8.56 -2.33 8.79
C PHE A 71 8.97 -1.61 10.07
N PHE A 72 8.19 -0.59 10.44
CA PHE A 72 8.23 0.00 11.77
C PHE A 72 7.10 -0.58 12.62
N SER A 73 7.43 -1.50 13.52
CA SER A 73 6.44 -2.09 14.44
C SER A 73 6.55 -1.45 15.81
N LEU A 74 5.49 -0.76 16.23
CA LEU A 74 5.41 -0.10 17.53
C LEU A 74 4.73 -0.96 18.61
N GLU A 75 3.88 -1.90 18.19
CA GLU A 75 3.10 -2.77 19.09
C GLU A 75 3.76 -4.14 19.28
N MET A 76 4.49 -4.63 18.27
CA MET A 76 4.99 -6.00 18.24
C MET A 76 6.49 -6.09 18.12
N GLN A 77 7.04 -7.14 18.72
CA GLN A 77 8.45 -7.46 18.58
C GLN A 77 8.74 -7.98 17.17
N GLY A 78 9.92 -7.61 16.64
CA GLY A 78 10.33 -7.97 15.28
C GLY A 78 10.27 -9.47 14.98
N ARG A 79 10.60 -10.34 15.96
CA ARG A 79 10.49 -11.80 15.79
C ARG A 79 9.07 -12.30 15.51
N ALA A 80 8.07 -11.69 16.15
CA ALA A 80 6.68 -12.06 15.94
C ALA A 80 6.17 -11.55 14.58
N LEU A 81 6.66 -10.38 14.12
CA LEU A 81 6.40 -9.89 12.77
C LEU A 81 7.04 -10.79 11.72
N ALA A 82 8.29 -11.21 11.92
CA ALA A 82 9.01 -12.13 11.02
C ALA A 82 8.29 -13.48 10.89
N GLN A 83 7.76 -14.02 12.00
CA GLN A 83 6.93 -15.23 11.97
C GLN A 83 5.68 -15.06 11.09
N ARG A 84 5.02 -13.89 11.13
CA ARG A 84 3.87 -13.62 10.26
C ARG A 84 4.26 -13.47 8.80
N LEU A 85 5.34 -12.76 8.50
CA LEU A 85 5.86 -12.66 7.14
C LEU A 85 6.17 -14.05 6.58
N ALA A 86 6.82 -14.92 7.37
CA ALA A 86 7.06 -16.31 6.98
C ALA A 86 5.75 -17.08 6.75
N ALA A 87 4.75 -16.94 7.63
CA ALA A 87 3.46 -17.62 7.49
C ALA A 87 2.62 -17.14 6.29
N VAL A 88 2.90 -15.97 5.72
CA VAL A 88 2.26 -15.48 4.50
C VAL A 88 3.04 -15.89 3.24
N ALA A 89 4.37 -16.01 3.35
CA ALA A 89 5.24 -16.30 2.22
C ALA A 89 5.29 -17.78 1.81
N TYR A 90 4.93 -18.70 2.72
CA TYR A 90 5.02 -20.15 2.56
C TYR A 90 3.70 -20.81 2.96
#